data_AF-A0A174G8P0-F1
#
_entry.id   AF-A0A174G8P0-F1
#
_cell.length_a   1.000
_cell.length_b   1.000
_cell.length_c   1.000
_cell.angle_alpha   90.00
_cell.angle_beta   90.00
_cell.angle_gamma   90.00
#
_symmetry.space_group_name_H-M   'P 1'
#
loop_
_entity.id
_entity.type
_entity.pdbx_description
1 polymer ?
#
loop_
_entity_poly.entity_id
_entity_poly.type
_entity_poly.pdbx_seq_one_letter_code
_entity_poly.pdbx_strand_id
1 'polypeptide(L)'
;MVFTNYRPKSHKIKEFGGMVKRFSMELTTVFPQNTDTEKECFDLLCRSYIEARYNKDFSISQEQLEYLISRVDILKDITERLCKEKIAEYDTMTE
;
A
#
# COMPACT_ATOMS: atom_id res chain seq x y z
N MET A 1 16.03 1.43 4.60
CA MET A 1 14.86 2.13 4.05
C MET A 1 15.35 3.06 2.95
N VAL A 2 14.85 2.90 1.73
CA VAL A 2 15.52 3.44 0.54
C VAL A 2 15.40 4.96 0.41
N PHE A 3 14.25 5.56 0.72
CA PHE A 3 14.01 6.99 0.47
C PHE A 3 14.30 7.94 1.64
N THR A 4 13.99 7.54 2.88
CA THR A 4 14.01 8.47 4.04
C THR A 4 14.80 7.98 5.24
N ASN A 5 15.29 6.75 5.17
CA ASN A 5 15.81 6.02 6.33
C ASN A 5 14.89 6.06 7.60
N TYR A 6 13.60 6.37 7.44
CA TYR A 6 12.65 6.60 8.53
C TYR A 6 11.38 5.73 8.41
N ARG A 7 11.09 4.95 9.45
CA ARG A 7 9.92 4.07 9.54
C ARG A 7 8.92 4.71 10.49
N PRO A 8 7.75 5.16 10.00
CA PRO A 8 6.73 5.72 10.88
C PRO A 8 6.22 4.63 11.85
N LYS A 9 5.90 5.03 13.09
CA LYS A 9 5.35 4.14 14.12
C LYS A 9 3.83 3.87 13.98
N SER A 10 3.18 4.50 13.00
CA SER A 10 1.76 4.27 12.72
C SER A 10 1.56 2.93 12.02
N HIS A 11 0.44 2.25 12.29
CA HIS A 11 0.02 1.05 11.55
C HIS A 11 -1.19 1.34 10.64
N LYS A 12 -1.59 2.61 10.50
CA LYS A 12 -2.75 2.99 9.71
C LYS A 12 -2.36 3.11 8.23
N ILE A 13 -2.90 2.22 7.40
CA ILE A 13 -2.67 2.20 5.94
C ILE A 13 -3.05 3.55 5.30
N LYS A 14 -4.14 4.18 5.75
CA LYS A 14 -4.59 5.50 5.28
C LYS A 14 -3.51 6.59 5.44
N GLU A 15 -2.76 6.56 6.54
CA GLU A 15 -1.68 7.54 6.81
C GLU A 15 -0.49 7.34 5.86
N PHE A 16 -0.18 6.08 5.53
CA PHE A 16 0.93 5.78 4.63
C PHE A 16 0.66 6.25 3.20
N GLY A 17 -0.59 6.24 2.73
CA GLY A 17 -0.97 6.77 1.41
C GLY A 17 -0.53 8.23 1.22
N GLY A 18 -0.71 9.08 2.24
CA GLY A 18 -0.24 10.47 2.20
C GLY A 18 1.28 10.59 2.21
N MET A 19 1.96 9.71 2.95
CA MET A 19 3.42 9.72 3.06
C MET A 19 4.13 9.24 1.80
N VAL A 20 3.54 8.32 1.03
CA VAL A 20 4.16 7.80 -0.20
C VAL A 20 3.99 8.72 -1.40
N LYS A 21 2.99 9.62 -1.34
CA LYS A 21 2.71 10.61 -2.40
C LYS A 21 3.93 11.47 -2.76
N ARG A 22 4.81 11.76 -1.79
CA ARG A 22 6.03 12.54 -2.01
C ARG A 22 7.14 11.77 -2.76
N PHE A 23 7.05 10.45 -2.84
CA PHE A 23 8.04 9.61 -3.53
C PHE A 23 7.57 9.25 -4.93
N SER A 24 6.30 8.86 -5.09
CA SER A 24 5.73 8.59 -6.39
C SER A 24 4.20 8.74 -6.37
N MET A 25 3.67 9.39 -7.41
CA MET A 25 2.22 9.44 -7.65
C MET A 25 1.65 8.06 -8.00
N GLU A 26 2.43 7.17 -8.61
CA GLU A 26 1.99 5.82 -8.97
C GLU A 26 1.57 5.02 -7.74
N LEU A 27 2.27 5.18 -6.61
CA LEU A 27 1.90 4.51 -5.36
C LEU A 27 0.52 4.95 -4.83
N THR A 28 0.07 6.15 -5.19
CA THR A 28 -1.26 6.66 -4.80
C THR A 28 -2.39 6.14 -5.68
N THR A 29 -2.09 5.65 -6.90
CA THR A 29 -3.09 5.10 -7.83
C THR A 29 -3.32 3.60 -7.60
N VAL A 30 -2.54 2.96 -6.72
CA VAL A 30 -2.64 1.53 -6.42
C VAL A 30 -3.93 1.15 -5.70
N PHE A 31 -4.53 2.04 -4.92
CA PHE A 31 -5.86 1.81 -4.33
C PHE A 31 -6.81 2.93 -4.78
N PRO A 32 -7.38 2.84 -6.00
CA PRO A 32 -8.37 3.79 -6.45
C PRO A 32 -9.58 3.72 -5.51
N GLN A 33 -10.26 4.85 -5.36
CA GLN A 33 -11.46 5.01 -4.54
C GLN A 33 -12.52 5.77 -5.35
N ASN A 34 -12.59 5.47 -6.66
CA ASN A 34 -13.45 6.18 -7.60
C ASN A 34 -14.90 5.67 -7.51
N THR A 35 -15.05 4.37 -7.27
CA THR A 35 -16.34 3.69 -7.09
C THR A 35 -16.61 3.37 -5.63
N ASP A 36 -17.89 3.18 -5.28
CA ASP A 36 -18.27 2.82 -3.91
C ASP A 36 -17.73 1.45 -3.50
N THR A 37 -17.66 0.50 -4.43
CA THR A 37 -17.07 -0.83 -4.21
C THR A 37 -15.58 -0.75 -3.92
N GLU A 38 -14.84 0.09 -4.63
CA GLU A 38 -13.42 0.34 -4.38
C GLU A 38 -13.18 0.96 -2.99
N LYS A 39 -14.02 1.95 -2.60
CA LYS A 39 -13.97 2.56 -1.27
C LYS A 39 -14.24 1.53 -0.18
N GLU A 40 -15.26 0.69 -0.38
CA GLU A 40 -15.61 -0.37 0.56
C GLU A 40 -14.48 -1.39 0.70
N CYS A 41 -13.88 -1.83 -0.41
CA CYS A 41 -12.72 -2.74 -0.38
C CYS A 41 -11.54 -2.14 0.38
N PHE A 42 -11.24 -0.85 0.16
CA PHE A 42 -10.15 -0.19 0.85
C PHE A 42 -10.42 0.01 2.35
N ASP A 43 -11.66 0.32 2.73
CA ASP A 43 -12.04 0.41 4.14
C ASP A 43 -12.00 -0.96 4.82
N LEU A 44 -12.47 -2.00 4.13
CA LEU A 44 -12.40 -3.39 4.57
C LEU A 44 -10.93 -3.82 4.78
N LEU A 45 -10.03 -3.48 3.87
CA LEU A 45 -8.59 -3.70 4.03
C LEU A 45 -8.06 -3.00 5.29
N CYS A 46 -8.43 -1.74 5.53
CA CYS A 46 -8.01 -1.00 6.72
C CYS A 46 -8.54 -1.63 8.02
N ARG A 47 -9.80 -2.06 8.02
CA ARG A 47 -10.48 -2.70 9.15
C ARG A 47 -9.93 -4.08 9.47
N SER A 48 -9.61 -4.85 8.43
CA SER A 48 -9.09 -6.23 8.55
C SER A 48 -7.88 -6.34 9.46
N TYR A 49 -7.04 -5.29 9.56
CA TYR A 49 -5.85 -5.28 10.42
C TYR A 49 -6.15 -5.56 11.90
N ILE A 50 -7.31 -5.11 12.39
CA ILE A 50 -7.77 -5.32 13.77
C ILE A 50 -8.89 -6.36 13.79
N GLU A 51 -9.89 -6.18 12.93
CA GLU A 51 -11.13 -6.97 12.97
C GLU A 51 -10.90 -8.43 12.61
N ALA A 52 -10.02 -8.75 11.65
CA ALA A 52 -9.77 -10.15 11.28
C ALA A 52 -9.20 -11.01 12.42
N ARG A 53 -8.66 -10.39 13.49
CA ARG A 53 -8.12 -11.08 14.67
C ARG A 53 -9.09 -11.18 15.84
N TYR A 54 -9.97 -10.19 15.99
CA TYR A 54 -10.76 -10.03 17.22
C TYR A 54 -12.27 -10.03 16.98
N ASN A 55 -12.71 -9.75 15.75
CA ASN A 55 -14.11 -9.71 15.38
C ASN A 55 -14.51 -11.03 14.70
N LYS A 56 -15.40 -11.79 15.34
CA LYS A 56 -15.92 -13.06 14.81
C LYS A 56 -16.91 -12.86 13.66
N ASP A 57 -17.50 -11.67 13.55
CA ASP A 57 -18.45 -11.29 12.51
C ASP A 57 -17.76 -10.64 11.30
N PHE A 58 -16.42 -10.52 11.33
CA PHE A 58 -15.67 -10.01 10.19
C PHE A 58 -15.76 -11.00 9.03
N SER A 59 -16.31 -10.54 7.91
CA SER A 59 -16.47 -11.31 6.69
C SER A 59 -15.94 -10.51 5.49
N ILE A 60 -15.35 -11.22 4.54
CA ILE A 60 -14.86 -10.70 3.28
C ILE A 60 -15.28 -11.66 2.18
N SER A 61 -15.81 -11.15 1.07
CA SER A 61 -16.15 -12.01 -0.06
C SER A 61 -14.89 -12.47 -0.80
N GLN A 62 -14.97 -13.60 -1.51
CA GLN A 62 -13.85 -14.08 -2.32
C GLN A 62 -13.46 -13.06 -3.39
N GLU A 63 -14.44 -12.43 -4.05
CA GLU A 63 -14.20 -11.40 -5.06
C GLU A 63 -13.46 -10.18 -4.49
N GLN A 64 -13.85 -9.70 -3.30
CA GLN A 64 -13.17 -8.62 -2.61
C GLN A 64 -11.72 -9.01 -2.24
N LEU A 65 -11.51 -10.24 -1.79
CA LEU A 65 -10.18 -10.74 -1.47
C LEU A 65 -9.28 -10.82 -2.70
N GLU A 66 -9.76 -11.41 -3.80
CA GLU A 66 -9.00 -11.51 -5.06
C GLU A 66 -8.66 -10.13 -5.63
N TYR A 67 -9.61 -9.19 -5.55
CA TYR A 67 -9.37 -7.80 -5.90
C TYR A 67 -8.25 -7.18 -5.07
N LEU A 68 -8.30 -7.33 -3.73
CA LEU A 68 -7.26 -6.78 -2.84
C LEU A 68 -5.89 -7.39 -3.10
N ILE A 69 -5.80 -8.70 -3.36
CA ILE A 69 -4.55 -9.37 -3.71
C ILE A 69 -3.95 -8.78 -4.98
N SER A 70 -4.77 -8.62 -6.04
CA SER A 70 -4.35 -7.98 -7.29
C SER A 70 -3.79 -6.57 -7.06
N ARG A 71 -4.44 -5.76 -6.21
CA ARG A 71 -3.94 -4.41 -5.88
C ARG A 71 -2.61 -4.46 -5.11
N VAL A 72 -2.43 -5.43 -4.21
CA VAL A 72 -1.18 -5.60 -3.45
C VAL A 72 -0.03 -6.04 -4.36
N ASP A 73 -0.28 -6.88 -5.36
CA ASP A 73 0.75 -7.27 -6.33
C ASP A 73 1.23 -6.06 -7.15
N ILE A 74 0.29 -5.20 -7.60
CA ILE A 74 0.63 -3.93 -8.26
C ILE A 74 1.46 -3.03 -7.32
N LEU A 75 1.09 -2.94 -6.04
CA LEU A 75 1.86 -2.17 -5.05
C LEU A 75 3.30 -2.66 -4.96
N LYS A 76 3.46 -3.99 -4.90
CA LYS A 76 4.75 -4.65 -4.72
C LYS A 76 5.66 -4.40 -5.92
N ASP A 77 5.14 -4.55 -7.14
CA ASP A 77 5.89 -4.31 -8.37
C ASP A 77 6.40 -2.87 -8.48
N ILE A 78 5.50 -1.89 -8.28
CA ILE A 78 5.86 -0.46 -8.30
C ILE A 78 6.89 -0.15 -7.21
N THR A 79 6.68 -0.67 -5.99
CA THR A 79 7.60 -0.43 -4.87
C THR A 79 8.98 -1.03 -5.14
N GLU A 80 9.04 -2.24 -5.70
CA GLU A 80 10.29 -2.91 -6.05
C GLU A 80 11.06 -2.12 -7.10
N ARG A 81 10.39 -1.69 -8.17
CA ARG A 81 10.98 -0.86 -9.22
C ARG A 81 11.54 0.45 -8.67
N LEU A 82 10.73 1.22 -7.93
CA LEU A 82 11.15 2.49 -7.35
C LEU A 82 12.31 2.33 -6.36
N CYS A 83 12.31 1.27 -5.56
CA CYS A 83 13.42 0.98 -4.66
C CYS A 83 14.71 0.67 -5.43
N LYS A 84 14.64 -0.16 -6.47
CA LYS A 84 15.81 -0.51 -7.32
C LYS A 84 16.38 0.70 -8.03
N GLU A 85 15.53 1.52 -8.64
CA GLU A 85 15.92 2.78 -9.31
C GLU A 85 16.65 3.71 -8.33
N LYS A 86 16.11 3.88 -7.12
CA LYS A 86 16.71 4.77 -6.11
C LYS A 86 18.03 4.24 -5.56
N ILE A 87 18.19 2.91 -5.42
CA ILE A 87 19.47 2.31 -5.02
C ILE A 87 20.52 2.53 -6.11
N ALA A 88 20.17 2.32 -7.39
CA ALA A 88 21.09 2.55 -8.50
C ALA A 88 21.55 4.01 -8.58
N GLU A 89 20.66 4.98 -8.29
CA GLU A 89 21.03 6.40 -8.18
C GLU A 89 22.12 6.62 -7.11
N TYR A 90 21.98 6.01 -5.93
CA TYR A 90 22.99 6.12 -4.88
C TYR A 90 24.33 5.49 -5.27
N ASP A 91 24.31 4.35 -5.94
CA ASP A 91 25.54 3.69 -6.41
C ASP A 91 26.27 4.59 -7.42
N THR A 92 25.56 5.19 -8.37
CA THR A 92 26.16 6.13 -9.36
C THR A 92 26.67 7.45 -8.78
N MET A 93 26.18 7.86 -7.61
CA MET A 93 26.66 9.07 -6.91
C MET A 93 27.88 8.80 -6.01
N THR A 94 28.22 7.53 -5.80
CA THR A 94 29.35 7.11 -4.94
C THR A 94 30.63 6.84 -5.76
N GLU A 95 30.51 6.76 -7.08
CA GLU A 95 31.63 6.78 -8.05
C GLU A 95 32.03 8.20 -8.44
#